data_AF-A0A8T4SXW5-F1
#
_entry.id   AF-A0A8T4SXW5-F1
#
_cell.length_a   1.000
_cell.length_b   1.000
_cell.length_c   1.000
_cell.angle_alpha   90.00
_cell.angle_beta   90.00
_cell.angle_gamma   90.00
#
_symmetry.space_group_name_H-M   'P 1'
#
loop_
_entity.id
_entity.type
_entity.pdbx_description
1 polymer ?
#
loop_
_entity_poly.entity_id
_entity_poly.type
_entity_poly.pdbx_seq_one_letter_code
_entity_poly.pdbx_strand_id
1 'polypeptide(L)'
;MLKNFGTLFSETWKEYKLKLKLFLKIYFTFSILIPLLLLVVFGGLAGIAYYSDLIFLTYIFAILGILAIIAVFTVGSVALIYASLFAKDSKIRLGKVREDSIKFFWRYLGLMIFMILIVLFLAILAVGSWSLIILSYWTLLFSIPFTIALIVLFIGLAIYWTFSCYILLDENTKVFLSLRKSFHLVKGKWWRTFGFIILVGLIVLGVYIIIGILQLLFTPLMLLGTNGLIFYNVISLIFRVIASAFITPLSILFAKNLYLDMKKNKKKN
;
A
#
# COMPACT_ATOMS: atom_id res chain seq x y z
N MET A 1 18.28 0.65 23.97
CA MET A 1 18.97 1.02 22.71
C MET A 1 18.10 0.56 21.55
N LEU A 2 17.93 1.41 20.54
CA LEU A 2 17.14 1.07 19.35
C LEU A 2 17.91 0.06 18.48
N LYS A 3 17.21 -0.91 17.87
CA LYS A 3 17.85 -1.95 17.03
C LYS A 3 18.51 -1.37 15.78
N ASN A 4 19.55 -1.97 15.22
CA ASN A 4 20.05 -1.56 13.90
C ASN A 4 19.20 -2.17 12.77
N PHE A 5 19.40 -1.75 11.52
CA PHE A 5 18.61 -2.24 10.39
C PHE A 5 18.73 -3.77 10.21
N GLY A 6 19.96 -4.31 10.26
CA GLY A 6 20.22 -5.73 10.03
C GLY A 6 19.55 -6.65 11.06
N THR A 7 19.58 -6.27 12.35
CA THR A 7 18.88 -7.00 13.42
C THR A 7 17.38 -6.95 13.23
N LEU A 8 16.82 -5.77 12.93
CA LEU A 8 15.38 -5.61 12.70
C LEU A 8 14.91 -6.39 11.46
N PHE A 9 15.69 -6.38 10.39
CA PHE A 9 15.40 -7.11 9.16
C PHE A 9 15.50 -8.63 9.36
N SER A 10 16.53 -9.11 10.06
CA SER A 10 16.69 -10.53 10.39
C SER A 10 15.52 -11.08 11.22
N GLU A 11 15.07 -10.33 12.23
CA GLU A 11 13.90 -10.68 13.03
C GLU A 11 12.63 -10.71 12.18
N THR A 12 12.46 -9.70 11.31
CA THR A 12 11.33 -9.60 10.38
C THR A 12 11.31 -10.80 9.43
N TRP A 13 12.47 -11.20 8.90
CA TRP A 13 12.59 -12.34 8.00
C TRP A 13 12.27 -13.67 8.69
N LYS A 14 12.76 -13.85 9.91
CA LYS A 14 12.42 -15.03 10.74
C LYS A 14 10.91 -15.10 10.99
N GLU A 15 10.30 -13.99 11.38
CA GLU A 15 8.86 -13.92 11.61
C GLU A 15 8.05 -14.16 10.33
N TYR A 16 8.49 -13.61 9.20
CA TYR A 16 7.87 -13.82 7.89
C TYR A 16 7.85 -15.30 7.52
N LYS A 17 8.98 -16.00 7.66
CA LYS A 17 9.06 -17.45 7.40
C LYS A 17 8.08 -18.26 8.26
N LEU A 18 7.96 -17.93 9.55
CA LEU A 18 7.05 -18.61 10.47
C LEU A 18 5.57 -18.40 10.10
N LYS A 19 5.24 -17.23 9.53
CA LYS A 19 3.86 -16.83 9.20
C LYS A 19 3.53 -16.87 7.71
N LEU A 20 4.46 -17.34 6.87
CA LEU A 20 4.38 -17.26 5.40
C LEU A 20 3.04 -17.78 4.88
N LYS A 21 2.63 -18.96 5.34
CA LYS A 21 1.37 -19.60 4.91
C LYS A 21 0.14 -18.76 5.26
N LEU A 22 0.13 -18.11 6.42
CA LEU A 22 -0.98 -17.24 6.83
C LEU A 22 -1.00 -15.97 5.98
N PHE A 23 0.14 -15.32 5.80
CA PHE A 23 0.24 -14.10 4.99
C PHE A 23 -0.10 -14.32 3.53
N LEU A 24 0.39 -15.40 2.92
CA LEU A 24 0.04 -15.76 1.55
C LEU A 24 -1.45 -16.07 1.41
N LYS A 25 -2.07 -16.73 2.40
CA LYS A 25 -3.53 -16.95 2.41
C LYS A 25 -4.30 -15.65 2.48
N ILE A 26 -3.96 -14.75 3.41
CA ILE A 26 -4.62 -13.44 3.53
C ILE A 26 -4.45 -12.65 2.23
N TYR A 27 -3.22 -12.55 1.72
CA TYR A 27 -2.91 -11.82 0.50
C TYR A 27 -3.64 -12.40 -0.71
N PHE A 28 -3.59 -13.71 -0.91
CA PHE A 28 -4.26 -14.35 -2.04
C PHE A 28 -5.78 -14.18 -1.98
N THR A 29 -6.39 -14.36 -0.80
CA THR A 29 -7.83 -14.20 -0.65
C THR A 29 -8.28 -12.75 -0.90
N PHE A 30 -7.67 -11.77 -0.24
CA PHE A 30 -8.15 -10.38 -0.28
C PHE A 30 -7.56 -9.56 -1.41
N SER A 31 -6.34 -9.80 -1.86
CA SER A 31 -5.71 -8.98 -2.91
C SER A 31 -5.89 -9.54 -4.32
N ILE A 32 -6.26 -10.83 -4.46
CA ILE A 32 -6.32 -11.51 -5.76
C ILE A 32 -7.70 -12.13 -5.99
N LEU A 33 -8.06 -13.14 -5.20
CA LEU A 33 -9.23 -13.98 -5.45
C LEU A 33 -10.54 -13.19 -5.42
N ILE A 34 -10.78 -12.43 -4.34
CA ILE A 34 -12.02 -11.66 -4.20
C ILE A 34 -12.07 -10.50 -5.22
N PRO A 35 -11.03 -9.66 -5.39
CA PRO A 35 -11.06 -8.61 -6.42
C PRO A 35 -11.28 -9.16 -7.83
N LEU A 36 -10.67 -10.29 -8.19
CA LEU A 36 -10.87 -10.93 -9.48
C LEU A 36 -12.32 -11.38 -9.66
N LEU A 37 -12.90 -12.03 -8.65
CA LEU A 37 -14.31 -12.44 -8.68
C LEU A 37 -15.24 -11.24 -8.84
N LEU A 38 -14.98 -10.14 -8.11
CA LEU A 38 -15.77 -8.92 -8.22
C LEU A 38 -15.63 -8.28 -9.60
N LEU A 39 -14.43 -8.27 -10.18
CA LEU A 39 -14.21 -7.77 -11.53
C LEU A 39 -15.00 -8.58 -12.56
N VAL A 40 -15.00 -9.92 -12.45
CA VAL A 40 -15.80 -10.79 -13.33
C VAL A 40 -17.29 -10.51 -13.18
N VAL A 41 -17.79 -10.42 -11.95
CA VAL A 41 -19.22 -10.18 -11.67
C VAL A 41 -19.66 -8.80 -12.16
N PHE A 42 -19.01 -7.73 -11.70
CA PHE A 42 -19.40 -6.35 -12.05
C PHE A 42 -19.07 -6.01 -13.51
N GLY A 43 -17.97 -6.54 -14.06
CA GLY A 43 -17.64 -6.40 -15.47
C GLY A 43 -18.64 -7.11 -16.38
N GLY A 44 -19.07 -8.32 -16.01
CA GLY A 44 -20.11 -9.05 -16.73
C GLY A 44 -21.46 -8.31 -16.72
N LEU A 45 -21.88 -7.82 -15.55
CA LEU A 45 -23.12 -7.04 -15.41
C LEU A 45 -23.05 -5.72 -16.22
N ALA A 46 -21.92 -5.01 -16.16
CA ALA A 46 -21.72 -3.79 -16.93
C ALA A 46 -21.75 -4.05 -18.44
N GLY A 47 -21.17 -5.18 -18.90
CA GLY A 47 -21.21 -5.62 -20.28
C GLY A 47 -22.62 -5.94 -20.76
N ILE A 48 -23.39 -6.72 -19.99
CA ILE A 48 -24.79 -7.04 -20.31
C ILE A 48 -25.61 -5.75 -20.42
N ALA A 49 -25.46 -4.82 -19.46
CA ALA A 49 -26.15 -3.53 -19.50
C ALA A 49 -25.76 -2.71 -20.74
N TYR A 50 -24.49 -2.71 -21.13
CA TYR A 50 -24.00 -1.98 -22.29
C TYR A 50 -24.60 -2.52 -23.60
N TYR A 51 -24.62 -3.85 -23.79
CA TYR A 51 -25.24 -4.47 -24.97
C TYR A 51 -26.76 -4.39 -25.00
N SER A 52 -27.39 -4.02 -23.89
CA SER A 52 -28.84 -3.80 -23.79
C SER A 52 -29.22 -2.32 -23.94
N ASP A 53 -28.28 -1.46 -24.36
CA ASP A 53 -28.43 0.01 -24.43
C ASP A 53 -28.79 0.69 -23.08
N LEU A 54 -28.51 0.01 -21.95
CA LEU A 54 -28.74 0.52 -20.59
C LEU A 54 -27.49 1.23 -20.05
N ILE A 55 -27.04 2.27 -20.76
CA ILE A 55 -25.79 3.01 -20.47
C ILE A 55 -25.68 3.46 -19.00
N PHE A 56 -26.80 3.93 -18.42
CA PHE A 56 -26.84 4.34 -17.02
C PHE A 56 -26.47 3.20 -16.05
N LEU A 57 -26.96 1.98 -16.29
CA LEU A 57 -26.66 0.81 -15.46
C LEU A 57 -25.20 0.36 -15.61
N THR A 58 -24.62 0.50 -16.80
CA THR A 58 -23.18 0.22 -17.02
C THR A 58 -22.31 1.04 -16.07
N TYR A 59 -22.58 2.34 -15.94
CA TYR A 59 -21.83 3.20 -15.02
C TYR A 59 -22.07 2.85 -13.56
N ILE A 60 -23.31 2.52 -13.17
CA ILE A 60 -23.62 2.08 -11.81
C ILE A 60 -22.82 0.82 -11.46
N PHE A 61 -22.84 -0.21 -12.32
CA PHE A 61 -22.11 -1.45 -12.06
C PHE A 61 -20.60 -1.23 -12.03
N ALA A 62 -20.05 -0.36 -12.88
CA ALA A 62 -18.64 0.00 -12.85
C ALA A 62 -18.25 0.67 -11.52
N ILE A 63 -19.03 1.66 -11.05
CA ILE A 63 -18.79 2.37 -9.79
C ILE A 63 -18.88 1.40 -8.61
N LEU A 64 -19.92 0.56 -8.56
CA LEU A 64 -20.09 -0.44 -7.51
C LEU A 64 -18.94 -1.46 -7.49
N GLY A 65 -18.48 -1.89 -8.66
CA GLY A 65 -17.32 -2.77 -8.79
C GLY A 65 -16.05 -2.14 -8.22
N ILE A 66 -15.77 -0.88 -8.56
CA ILE A 66 -14.61 -0.14 -8.02
C ILE A 66 -14.71 0.00 -6.49
N LEU A 67 -15.87 0.39 -5.97
CA LEU A 67 -16.08 0.53 -4.52
C LEU A 67 -15.92 -0.81 -3.79
N ALA A 68 -16.41 -1.91 -4.36
CA ALA A 68 -16.27 -3.24 -3.80
C ALA A 68 -14.80 -3.68 -3.77
N ILE A 69 -14.05 -3.42 -4.85
CA ILE A 69 -12.61 -3.70 -4.93
C ILE A 69 -11.85 -2.89 -3.86
N ILE A 70 -12.12 -1.59 -3.74
CA ILE A 70 -11.50 -0.73 -2.71
C ILE A 70 -11.79 -1.27 -1.30
N ALA A 71 -13.04 -1.66 -1.02
CA ALA A 71 -13.43 -2.20 0.27
C ALA A 71 -12.67 -3.50 0.59
N VAL A 72 -12.51 -4.38 -0.40
CA VAL A 72 -11.80 -5.65 -0.23
C VAL A 72 -10.30 -5.45 -0.01
N PHE A 73 -9.66 -4.56 -0.78
CA PHE A 73 -8.25 -4.20 -0.54
C PHE A 73 -8.05 -3.59 0.84
N THR A 74 -8.96 -2.71 1.26
CA THR A 74 -8.97 -2.12 2.61
C THR A 74 -9.00 -3.20 3.69
N VAL A 75 -9.93 -4.16 3.60
CA VAL A 75 -10.01 -5.28 4.54
C VAL A 75 -8.75 -6.14 4.49
N GLY A 76 -8.19 -6.40 3.31
CA GLY A 76 -6.94 -7.14 3.13
C GLY A 76 -5.75 -6.48 3.83
N SER A 77 -5.57 -5.17 3.64
CA SER A 77 -4.51 -4.40 4.30
C SER A 77 -4.66 -4.40 5.82
N VAL A 78 -5.88 -4.20 6.34
CA VAL A 78 -6.15 -4.27 7.77
C VAL A 78 -5.88 -5.68 8.30
N ALA A 79 -6.28 -6.73 7.58
CA ALA A 79 -6.04 -8.12 7.93
C ALA A 79 -4.55 -8.46 8.00
N LEU A 80 -3.74 -7.97 7.06
CA LEU A 80 -2.29 -8.16 7.08
C LEU A 80 -1.65 -7.44 8.28
N ILE A 81 -2.06 -6.20 8.57
CA ILE A 81 -1.55 -5.44 9.72
C ILE A 81 -1.99 -6.11 11.03
N TYR A 82 -3.26 -6.51 11.15
CA TYR A 82 -3.78 -7.21 12.32
C TYR A 82 -3.06 -8.54 12.55
N ALA A 83 -2.89 -9.35 11.51
CA ALA A 83 -2.11 -10.60 11.59
C ALA A 83 -0.65 -10.34 11.98
N SER A 84 -0.05 -9.24 11.51
CA SER A 84 1.31 -8.85 11.91
C SER A 84 1.40 -8.53 13.41
N LEU A 85 0.42 -7.84 13.97
CA LEU A 85 0.41 -7.40 15.37
C LEU A 85 0.04 -8.52 16.35
N PHE A 86 -1.01 -9.29 16.04
CA PHE A 86 -1.67 -10.14 17.03
C PHE A 86 -1.47 -11.65 16.81
N ALA A 87 -1.00 -12.08 15.63
CA ALA A 87 -0.70 -13.50 15.42
C ALA A 87 0.61 -13.89 16.09
N LYS A 88 0.61 -14.14 17.40
CA LYS A 88 1.81 -14.66 18.09
C LYS A 88 2.20 -16.04 17.56
N ASP A 89 1.21 -16.87 17.24
CA ASP A 89 1.39 -18.22 16.71
C ASP A 89 0.80 -18.38 15.30
N SER A 90 1.37 -19.29 14.51
CA SER A 90 0.89 -19.66 13.17
C SER A 90 -0.50 -20.32 13.17
N LYS A 91 -1.08 -20.58 14.34
CA LYS A 91 -2.38 -21.25 14.53
C LYS A 91 -3.60 -20.34 14.38
N ILE A 92 -3.43 -19.02 14.22
CA ILE A 92 -4.59 -18.14 14.02
C ILE A 92 -5.30 -18.48 12.71
N ARG A 93 -6.60 -18.81 12.81
CA ARG A 93 -7.45 -19.09 11.66
C ARG A 93 -7.78 -17.80 10.90
N LEU A 94 -7.80 -17.88 9.57
CA LEU A 94 -8.13 -16.76 8.67
C LEU A 94 -9.48 -16.11 9.01
N GLY A 95 -10.48 -16.91 9.42
CA GLY A 95 -11.79 -16.41 9.82
C GLY A 95 -11.75 -15.42 10.99
N LYS A 96 -10.94 -15.71 12.02
CA LYS A 96 -10.77 -14.82 13.17
C LYS A 96 -10.06 -13.52 12.79
N VAL A 97 -9.02 -13.60 11.95
CA VAL A 97 -8.34 -12.41 11.41
C VAL A 97 -9.34 -11.53 10.67
N ARG A 98 -10.17 -12.11 9.78
CA ARG A 98 -11.18 -11.36 9.03
C ARG A 98 -12.19 -10.67 9.95
N GLU A 99 -12.76 -11.41 10.89
CA GLU A 99 -13.77 -10.89 11.82
C GLU A 99 -13.25 -9.71 12.63
N ASP A 100 -12.05 -9.83 13.20
CA ASP A 100 -11.45 -8.77 13.99
C ASP A 100 -11.01 -7.57 13.13
N SER A 101 -10.57 -7.82 11.89
CA SER A 101 -10.14 -6.75 10.97
C SER A 101 -11.28 -5.88 10.49
N ILE A 102 -12.47 -6.47 10.25
CA ILE A 102 -13.65 -5.72 9.80
C ILE A 102 -14.04 -4.63 10.81
N LYS A 103 -13.81 -4.85 12.11
CA LYS A 103 -14.09 -3.85 13.18
C LYS A 103 -13.32 -2.54 12.99
N PHE A 104 -12.16 -2.59 12.33
CA PHE A 104 -11.31 -1.43 12.06
C PHE A 104 -11.53 -0.82 10.67
N PHE A 105 -12.36 -1.44 9.82
CA PHE A 105 -12.55 -1.08 8.41
C PHE A 105 -12.81 0.41 8.21
N TRP A 106 -13.85 0.97 8.83
CA TRP A 106 -14.24 2.36 8.64
C TRP A 106 -13.20 3.36 9.11
N ARG A 107 -12.48 3.04 10.19
CA ARG A 107 -11.44 3.94 10.73
C ARG A 107 -10.20 3.91 9.85
N TYR A 108 -9.82 2.74 9.35
CA TYR A 108 -8.71 2.60 8.43
C TYR A 108 -9.04 3.23 7.06
N LEU A 109 -10.26 3.03 6.56
CA LEU A 109 -10.75 3.69 5.34
C LEU A 109 -10.75 5.21 5.49
N GLY A 110 -11.24 5.74 6.61
CA GLY A 110 -11.20 7.17 6.91
C GLY A 110 -9.77 7.72 6.98
N LEU A 111 -8.83 6.96 7.55
CA LEU A 111 -7.40 7.31 7.54
C LEU A 111 -6.84 7.35 6.11
N MET A 112 -7.14 6.34 5.28
CA MET A 112 -6.67 6.30 3.89
C MET A 112 -7.25 7.45 3.06
N ILE A 113 -8.56 7.71 3.16
CA ILE A 113 -9.21 8.82 2.45
C ILE A 113 -8.57 10.14 2.87
N PHE A 114 -8.37 10.36 4.18
CA PHE A 114 -7.71 11.56 4.69
C PHE A 114 -6.30 11.73 4.10
N MET A 115 -5.50 10.65 4.10
CA MET A 115 -4.15 10.69 3.52
C MET A 115 -4.21 10.97 2.01
N ILE A 116 -5.09 10.31 1.26
CA ILE A 116 -5.27 10.52 -0.19
C ILE A 116 -5.65 11.98 -0.48
N LEU A 117 -6.59 12.56 0.28
CA LEU A 117 -7.01 13.95 0.10
C LEU A 117 -5.84 14.93 0.29
N ILE A 118 -4.96 14.69 1.27
CA ILE A 118 -3.76 15.51 1.46
C ILE A 118 -2.78 15.34 0.29
N VAL A 119 -2.58 14.12 -0.20
CA VAL A 119 -1.70 13.89 -1.36
C VAL A 119 -2.26 14.57 -2.61
N LEU A 120 -3.57 14.45 -2.85
CA LEU A 120 -4.24 15.11 -3.97
C LEU A 120 -4.14 16.63 -3.86
N PHE A 121 -4.34 17.18 -2.65
CA PHE A 121 -4.18 18.61 -2.41
C PHE A 121 -2.76 19.09 -2.74
N LEU A 122 -1.73 18.40 -2.25
CA LEU A 122 -0.33 18.72 -2.56
C LEU A 122 -0.01 18.56 -4.05
N ALA A 123 -0.57 17.55 -4.72
CA ALA A 123 -0.40 17.33 -6.15
C ALA A 123 -1.06 18.43 -6.98
N ILE A 124 -2.26 18.88 -6.60
CA ILE A 124 -2.96 20.01 -7.25
C ILE A 124 -2.14 21.29 -7.10
N LEU A 125 -1.58 21.56 -5.91
CA LEU A 125 -0.70 22.70 -5.70
C LEU A 125 0.58 22.62 -6.56
N ALA A 126 1.18 21.44 -6.66
CA ALA A 126 2.34 21.22 -7.51
C ALA A 126 1.98 21.47 -8.98
N VAL A 127 0.99 20.76 -9.54
CA VAL A 127 0.57 20.93 -10.94
C VAL A 127 0.13 22.37 -11.24
N GLY A 128 -0.60 23.00 -10.33
CA GLY A 128 -1.01 24.41 -10.45
C GLY A 128 0.19 25.37 -10.49
N SER A 129 1.25 25.10 -9.72
CA SER A 129 2.48 25.91 -9.81
C SER A 129 3.22 25.74 -11.15
N TRP A 130 3.07 24.57 -11.79
CA TRP A 130 3.65 24.31 -13.11
C TRP A 130 2.83 24.92 -14.24
N SER A 131 1.50 25.00 -14.14
CA SER A 131 0.69 25.64 -15.18
C SER A 131 0.97 27.14 -15.31
N LEU A 132 1.40 27.79 -14.23
CA LEU A 132 1.83 29.20 -14.24
C LEU A 132 3.08 29.45 -15.08
N ILE A 133 3.90 28.42 -15.35
CA ILE A 133 5.11 28.51 -16.19
C ILE A 133 4.77 28.96 -17.61
N ILE A 134 3.60 28.58 -18.12
CA ILE A 134 3.13 28.95 -19.46
C ILE A 134 2.93 30.47 -19.57
N LEU A 135 2.65 31.16 -18.46
CA LEU A 135 2.28 32.57 -18.46
C LEU A 135 3.50 33.52 -18.43
N SER A 136 4.65 33.11 -17.89
CA SER A 136 5.83 33.99 -17.79
C SER A 136 7.10 33.25 -17.39
N TYR A 137 8.23 33.57 -18.04
CA TYR A 137 9.56 33.02 -17.70
C TYR A 137 9.99 33.29 -16.26
N TRP A 138 9.56 34.40 -15.65
CA TRP A 138 9.88 34.72 -14.27
C TRP A 138 9.28 33.74 -13.26
N THR A 139 8.18 33.07 -13.63
CA THR A 139 7.54 32.08 -12.76
C THR A 139 8.38 30.82 -12.60
N LEU A 140 9.26 30.48 -13.55
CA LEU A 140 10.18 29.33 -13.43
C LEU A 140 11.06 29.43 -12.18
N LEU A 141 11.54 30.63 -11.87
CA LEU A 141 12.40 30.89 -10.71
C LEU A 141 11.69 30.57 -9.38
N PHE A 142 10.36 30.72 -9.33
CA PHE A 142 9.56 30.46 -8.12
C PHE A 142 8.94 29.05 -8.11
N SER A 143 8.54 28.52 -9.26
CA SER A 143 7.87 27.21 -9.36
C SER A 143 8.79 26.04 -9.00
N ILE A 144 10.09 26.11 -9.35
CA ILE A 144 11.06 25.07 -9.01
C ILE A 144 11.27 24.93 -7.49
N PRO A 145 11.68 25.99 -6.75
CA PRO A 145 11.86 25.87 -5.30
C PRO A 145 10.55 25.56 -4.57
N PHE A 146 9.41 26.07 -5.07
CA PHE A 146 8.10 25.73 -4.51
C PHE A 146 7.78 24.24 -4.68
N THR A 147 8.01 23.66 -5.87
CA THR A 147 7.82 22.23 -6.11
C THR A 147 8.74 21.38 -5.21
N ILE A 148 10.01 21.77 -5.07
CA ILE A 148 10.95 21.10 -4.16
C ILE A 148 10.45 21.16 -2.72
N ALA A 149 9.95 22.31 -2.27
CA ALA A 149 9.38 22.46 -0.93
C ALA A 149 8.15 21.55 -0.73
N LEU A 150 7.28 21.41 -1.73
CA LEU A 150 6.14 20.48 -1.69
C LEU A 150 6.58 19.01 -1.64
N ILE A 151 7.62 18.63 -2.39
CA ILE A 151 8.18 17.28 -2.35
C ILE A 151 8.77 16.98 -0.95
N VAL A 152 9.53 17.91 -0.38
CA VAL A 152 10.08 17.77 0.97
C VAL A 152 8.97 17.67 2.02
N LEU A 153 7.92 18.49 1.89
CA LEU A 153 6.73 18.43 2.75
C LEU A 153 6.03 17.07 2.66
N PHE A 154 5.81 16.57 1.44
CA PHE A 154 5.20 15.27 1.19
C PHE A 154 6.01 14.14 1.83
N ILE A 155 7.32 14.10 1.60
CA ILE A 155 8.23 13.10 2.20
C ILE A 155 8.18 13.20 3.73
N GLY A 156 8.25 14.41 4.28
CA GLY A 156 8.15 14.66 5.72
C GLY A 156 6.88 14.07 6.32
N LEU A 157 5.71 14.39 5.74
CA LEU A 157 4.41 13.88 6.18
C LEU A 157 4.31 12.36 6.06
N ALA A 158 4.78 11.78 4.95
CA ALA A 158 4.78 10.33 4.74
C ALA A 158 5.55 9.58 5.85
N ILE A 159 6.73 10.10 6.23
CA ILE A 159 7.56 9.52 7.31
C ILE A 159 6.86 9.69 8.66
N TYR A 160 6.32 10.88 8.96
CA TYR A 160 5.61 11.12 10.22
C TYR A 160 4.36 10.26 10.39
N TRP A 161 3.69 9.91 9.29
CA TRP A 161 2.45 9.12 9.32
C TRP A 161 2.62 7.64 9.04
N THR A 162 3.85 7.16 8.83
CA THR A 162 4.15 5.74 8.55
C THR A 162 3.55 4.78 9.60
N PHE A 163 3.47 5.18 10.87
CA PHE A 163 2.98 4.31 11.95
C PHE A 163 1.51 4.51 12.33
N SER A 164 0.80 5.40 11.63
CA SER A 164 -0.58 5.77 11.98
C SER A 164 -1.53 4.57 11.90
N CYS A 165 -1.34 3.70 10.90
CA CYS A 165 -2.13 2.48 10.74
C CYS A 165 -1.91 1.50 11.89
N TYR A 166 -0.65 1.29 12.30
CA TYR A 166 -0.31 0.39 13.40
C TYR A 166 -0.86 0.90 14.73
N ILE A 167 -0.75 2.20 15.00
CA ILE A 167 -1.29 2.82 16.22
C ILE A 167 -2.82 2.76 16.26
N LEU A 168 -3.47 2.92 15.10
CA LEU A 168 -4.92 2.83 14.99
C LEU A 168 -5.42 1.44 15.41
N LEU A 169 -4.77 0.38 14.91
CA LEU A 169 -5.15 -1.01 15.21
C LEU A 169 -4.69 -1.45 16.62
N ASP A 170 -3.44 -1.18 16.99
CA ASP A 170 -2.83 -1.62 18.26
C ASP A 170 -3.45 -0.92 19.47
N GLU A 171 -3.79 0.37 19.35
CA GLU A 171 -4.32 1.17 20.46
C GLU A 171 -5.81 1.50 20.32
N ASN A 172 -6.48 0.97 19.29
CA ASN A 172 -7.91 1.20 19.00
C ASN A 172 -8.28 2.70 18.98
N THR A 173 -7.40 3.55 18.43
CA THR A 173 -7.52 5.02 18.47
C THR A 173 -8.36 5.59 17.32
N LYS A 174 -8.79 6.85 17.45
CA LYS A 174 -9.40 7.63 16.35
C LYS A 174 -8.33 8.08 15.33
N VAL A 175 -8.74 8.32 14.08
CA VAL A 175 -7.86 8.70 12.95
C VAL A 175 -6.90 9.85 13.29
N PHE A 176 -7.41 10.99 13.75
CA PHE A 176 -6.54 12.14 14.10
C PHE A 176 -5.60 11.85 15.27
N LEU A 177 -6.05 11.05 16.23
CA LEU A 177 -5.23 10.68 17.38
C LEU A 177 -4.10 9.73 16.97
N SER A 178 -4.35 8.80 16.05
CA SER A 178 -3.32 7.87 15.54
C SER A 178 -2.24 8.61 14.75
N LEU A 179 -2.63 9.58 13.91
CA LEU A 179 -1.71 10.46 13.18
C LEU A 179 -0.84 11.28 14.14
N ARG A 180 -1.46 11.91 15.14
CA ARG A 180 -0.74 12.69 16.16
C ARG A 180 0.24 11.81 16.93
N LYS A 181 -0.18 10.61 17.35
CA LYS A 181 0.70 9.67 18.06
C LYS A 181 1.85 9.18 17.17
N SER A 182 1.59 8.91 15.88
CA SER A 182 2.63 8.55 14.91
C SER A 182 3.66 9.67 14.79
N PHE A 183 3.22 10.91 14.66
CA PHE A 183 4.10 12.08 14.63
C PHE A 183 5.00 12.14 15.87
N HIS A 184 4.42 11.99 17.06
CA HIS A 184 5.17 12.00 18.32
C HIS A 184 6.10 10.79 18.50
N LEU A 185 5.82 9.67 17.82
CA LEU A 185 6.67 8.48 17.86
C LEU A 185 7.91 8.66 16.97
N VAL A 186 7.75 9.32 15.82
CA VAL A 186 8.81 9.60 14.84
C VAL A 186 9.62 10.84 15.20
N LYS A 187 9.06 11.80 15.94
CA LYS A 187 9.76 13.02 16.39
C LYS A 187 11.04 12.66 17.15
N GLY A 188 12.16 13.22 16.71
CA GLY A 188 13.51 12.95 17.25
C GLY A 188 14.19 11.70 16.69
N LYS A 189 13.50 10.90 15.87
CA LYS A 189 14.04 9.69 15.20
C LYS A 189 13.78 9.70 13.69
N TRP A 190 13.51 10.88 13.13
CA TRP A 190 13.07 11.06 11.74
C TRP A 190 14.04 10.45 10.73
N TRP A 191 15.34 10.80 10.81
CA TRP A 191 16.39 10.30 9.91
C TRP A 191 16.53 8.78 9.92
N ARG A 192 16.37 8.18 11.09
CA ARG A 192 16.42 6.72 11.24
C ARG A 192 15.22 6.05 10.57
N THR A 193 14.02 6.56 10.82
CA THR A 193 12.80 6.03 10.18
C THR A 193 12.87 6.20 8.65
N PHE A 194 13.28 7.38 8.19
CA PHE A 194 13.50 7.67 6.78
C PHE A 194 14.49 6.71 6.13
N GLY A 195 15.68 6.57 6.73
CA GLY A 195 16.72 5.67 6.21
C GLY A 195 16.25 4.22 6.15
N PHE A 196 15.50 3.75 7.14
CA PHE A 196 14.96 2.38 7.14
C PHE A 196 13.90 2.19 6.04
N ILE A 197 13.02 3.17 5.83
CA ILE A 197 12.03 3.14 4.74
C ILE A 197 12.74 3.12 3.38
N ILE A 198 13.78 3.95 3.19
CA ILE A 198 14.59 3.96 1.96
C ILE A 198 15.24 2.59 1.74
N LEU A 199 15.90 2.02 2.75
CA LEU A 199 16.57 0.73 2.61
C LEU A 199 15.59 -0.38 2.23
N VAL A 200 14.40 -0.41 2.84
CA VAL A 200 13.33 -1.34 2.42
C VAL A 200 12.87 -1.04 1.00
N GLY A 201 12.71 0.23 0.64
CA GLY A 201 12.35 0.67 -0.71
C GLY A 201 13.37 0.22 -1.76
N LEU A 202 14.67 0.29 -1.47
CA LEU A 202 15.73 -0.19 -2.35
C LEU A 202 15.70 -1.71 -2.52
N ILE A 203 15.42 -2.46 -1.46
CA ILE A 203 15.22 -3.92 -1.54
C ILE A 203 14.03 -4.24 -2.45
N VAL A 204 12.91 -3.54 -2.25
CA VAL A 204 11.70 -3.70 -3.07
C VAL A 204 11.99 -3.36 -4.53
N LEU A 205 12.68 -2.25 -4.79
CA LEU A 205 13.11 -1.85 -6.12
C LEU A 205 13.99 -2.92 -6.77
N GLY A 206 14.96 -3.47 -6.05
CA GLY A 206 15.81 -4.55 -6.53
C GLY A 206 15.02 -5.80 -6.96
N VAL A 207 14.01 -6.18 -6.18
CA VAL A 207 13.11 -7.29 -6.55
C VAL A 207 12.34 -6.98 -7.83
N TYR A 208 11.79 -5.76 -7.98
CA TYR A 208 11.08 -5.38 -9.20
C TYR A 208 11.99 -5.28 -10.43
N ILE A 209 13.25 -4.87 -10.27
CA ILE A 209 14.24 -4.88 -11.36
C ILE A 209 14.50 -6.31 -11.83
N ILE A 210 14.74 -7.25 -10.90
CA ILE A 210 14.95 -8.67 -11.24
C ILE A 210 13.74 -9.22 -12.01
N ILE A 211 12.54 -8.93 -11.53
CA ILE A 211 11.30 -9.38 -12.19
C ILE A 211 11.12 -8.71 -13.56
N GLY A 212 11.46 -7.43 -13.69
CA GLY A 212 11.45 -6.72 -14.97
C GLY A 212 12.41 -7.34 -15.98
N ILE A 213 13.63 -7.69 -15.55
CA ILE A 213 14.61 -8.40 -16.40
C ILE A 213 14.05 -9.75 -16.84
N LEU A 214 13.43 -10.52 -15.95
CA LEU A 214 12.79 -11.79 -16.31
C LEU A 214 11.63 -11.59 -17.30
N GLN A 215 10.87 -10.49 -17.19
CA GLN A 215 9.80 -10.16 -18.13
C GLN A 215 10.32 -9.82 -19.54
N LEU A 216 11.55 -9.33 -19.68
CA LEU A 216 12.15 -9.04 -20.99
C LEU A 216 12.26 -10.30 -21.86
N LEU A 217 12.47 -11.47 -21.26
CA LEU A 217 12.51 -12.77 -21.97
C LEU A 217 11.20 -13.10 -22.68
N PHE A 218 10.09 -12.51 -22.25
CA PHE A 218 8.76 -12.73 -22.78
C PHE A 218 8.30 -11.64 -23.76
N THR A 219 9.10 -10.59 -23.96
CA THR A 219 8.76 -9.50 -24.92
C THR A 219 8.58 -9.97 -26.37
N PRO A 220 9.30 -10.98 -26.90
CA PRO A 220 9.08 -11.45 -28.28
C PRO A 220 7.67 -12.00 -28.52
N LEU A 221 6.94 -12.41 -27.46
CA LEU A 221 5.55 -12.85 -27.59
C LEU A 221 4.65 -11.75 -28.15
N MET A 222 4.97 -10.48 -27.92
CA MET A 222 4.21 -9.35 -28.46
C MET A 222 4.24 -9.29 -30.00
N LEU A 223 5.24 -9.90 -30.63
CA LEU A 223 5.37 -9.97 -32.09
C LEU A 223 4.38 -10.97 -32.72
N LEU A 224 3.72 -11.82 -31.92
CA LEU A 224 2.72 -12.79 -32.37
C LEU A 224 1.31 -12.17 -32.52
N GLY A 225 1.22 -10.84 -32.64
CA GLY A 225 -0.04 -10.10 -32.77
C GLY A 225 -0.84 -10.00 -31.47
N THR A 226 -2.16 -9.88 -31.59
CA THR A 226 -3.08 -9.63 -30.46
C THR A 226 -3.05 -10.75 -29.41
N ASN A 227 -3.04 -12.01 -29.83
CA ASN A 227 -2.94 -13.16 -28.93
C ASN A 227 -1.63 -13.16 -28.14
N GLY A 228 -0.53 -12.81 -28.82
CA GLY A 228 0.79 -12.64 -28.22
C GLY A 228 0.82 -11.55 -27.15
N LEU A 229 0.19 -10.40 -27.43
CA LEU A 229 0.03 -9.31 -26.47
C LEU A 229 -0.79 -9.73 -25.24
N ILE A 230 -1.90 -10.44 -25.43
CA ILE A 230 -2.72 -10.95 -24.32
C ILE A 230 -1.89 -11.89 -23.46
N PHE A 231 -1.16 -12.82 -24.07
CA PHE A 231 -0.33 -13.77 -23.35
C PHE A 231 0.81 -13.10 -22.55
N TYR A 232 1.49 -12.12 -23.16
CA TYR A 232 2.49 -11.29 -22.47
C TYR A 232 1.89 -10.57 -21.25
N ASN A 233 0.70 -9.99 -21.38
CA ASN A 233 0.04 -9.29 -20.28
C ASN A 233 -0.34 -10.24 -19.14
N VAL A 234 -0.82 -11.45 -19.45
CA VAL A 234 -1.10 -12.49 -18.45
C VAL A 234 0.17 -12.89 -17.70
N ILE A 235 1.28 -13.12 -18.41
CA ILE A 235 2.58 -13.43 -17.80
C ILE A 235 3.05 -12.27 -16.92
N SER A 236 2.98 -11.02 -17.40
CA SER A 236 3.35 -9.84 -16.62
C SER A 236 2.52 -9.72 -15.34
N LEU A 237 1.21 -9.99 -15.42
CA LEU A 237 0.32 -10.01 -14.27
C LEU A 237 0.74 -11.08 -13.26
N ILE A 238 1.04 -12.31 -13.70
CA ILE A 238 1.52 -13.40 -12.83
C ILE A 238 2.78 -12.98 -12.09
N PHE A 239 3.77 -12.42 -12.79
CA PHE A 239 5.00 -11.92 -12.17
C PHE A 239 4.74 -10.82 -11.14
N ARG A 240 3.87 -9.84 -11.44
CA ARG A 240 3.49 -8.78 -10.49
C ARG A 240 2.78 -9.35 -9.27
N VAL A 241 1.90 -10.33 -9.47
CA VAL A 241 1.18 -11.04 -8.39
C VAL A 241 2.16 -11.78 -7.48
N ILE A 242 3.10 -12.53 -8.06
CA ILE A 242 4.14 -13.23 -7.30
C ILE A 242 4.97 -12.22 -6.52
N ALA A 243 5.48 -11.16 -7.18
CA ALA A 243 6.28 -10.11 -6.54
C ALA A 243 5.59 -9.55 -5.29
N SER A 244 4.34 -9.12 -5.49
CA SER A 244 3.55 -8.42 -4.49
C SER A 244 3.12 -9.32 -3.34
N ALA A 245 2.93 -10.62 -3.59
CA ALA A 245 2.65 -11.63 -2.55
C ALA A 245 3.81 -11.80 -1.56
N PHE A 246 5.06 -11.60 -2.00
CA PHE A 246 6.23 -11.62 -1.13
C PHE A 246 6.55 -10.25 -0.51
N ILE A 247 6.54 -9.20 -1.33
CA ILE A 247 6.95 -7.85 -0.92
C ILE A 247 5.98 -7.28 0.11
N THR A 248 4.67 -7.32 -0.14
CA THR A 248 3.68 -6.61 0.68
C THR A 248 3.69 -7.09 2.14
N PRO A 249 3.61 -8.39 2.44
CA PRO A 249 3.60 -8.84 3.83
C PRO A 249 4.95 -8.60 4.53
N LEU A 250 6.07 -8.71 3.80
CA LEU A 250 7.40 -8.44 4.34
C LEU A 250 7.54 -6.97 4.75
N SER A 251 7.11 -6.03 3.90
CA SER A 251 7.11 -4.59 4.20
C SER A 251 6.21 -4.26 5.40
N ILE A 252 5.03 -4.88 5.49
CA ILE A 252 4.11 -4.69 6.63
C ILE A 252 4.71 -5.21 7.93
N LEU A 253 5.35 -6.39 7.91
CA LEU A 253 6.05 -6.93 9.08
C LEU A 253 7.22 -6.06 9.51
N PHE A 254 8.00 -5.56 8.55
CA PHE A 254 9.14 -4.70 8.84
C PHE A 254 8.69 -3.41 9.52
N ALA A 255 7.70 -2.73 8.94
CA ALA A 255 7.14 -1.51 9.52
C ALA A 255 6.50 -1.76 10.89
N LYS A 256 5.87 -2.92 11.10
CA LYS A 256 5.39 -3.36 12.41
C LYS A 256 6.52 -3.53 13.43
N ASN A 257 7.61 -4.19 13.06
CA ASN A 257 8.73 -4.42 13.98
C ASN A 257 9.45 -3.10 14.30
N LEU A 258 9.57 -2.20 13.32
CA LEU A 258 10.07 -0.84 13.53
C LEU A 258 9.17 -0.04 14.50
N TYR A 259 7.85 -0.13 14.31
CA TYR A 259 6.86 0.47 15.21
C TYR A 259 7.04 -0.02 16.65
N LEU A 260 7.10 -1.35 16.85
CA LEU A 260 7.24 -1.94 18.18
C LEU A 260 8.57 -1.57 18.85
N ASP A 261 9.68 -1.51 18.10
CA ASP A 261 10.97 -1.07 18.61
C ASP A 261 10.92 0.39 19.11
N MET A 262 10.28 1.29 18.35
CA MET A 262 10.13 2.68 18.78
C MET A 262 9.19 2.83 19.96
N LYS A 263 8.06 2.13 19.98
CA LYS A 263 7.09 2.15 21.07
C LYS A 263 7.71 1.66 22.38
N LYS A 264 8.48 0.57 22.33
CA LYS A 264 9.18 0.02 23.50
C LYS A 264 10.21 0.99 24.07
N ASN A 265 11.00 1.64 23.22
CA ASN A 265 12.02 2.59 23.67
C ASN A 265 11.42 3.90 24.19
N LYS A 266 10.22 4.31 23.74
CA LYS A 266 9.56 5.52 24.24
C LYS A 266 8.98 5.34 25.65
N LYS A 267 8.60 4.13 26.05
CA LYS A 267 8.14 3.84 27.43
C LYS A 267 9.26 3.82 28.47
N LYS A 268 10.53 3.81 28.04
CA LYS A 268 11.70 3.73 28.93
C LYS A 268 12.29 5.11 29.27
N ASN A 269 11.87 6.14 28.54
CA ASN A 269 12.26 7.52 28.75
C ASN A 269 11.06 8.28 29.31
#